data_AF-A0A6B3CZQ7-F1
#
_entry.id   AF-A0A6B3CZQ7-F1
#
_cell.length_a   1.000
_cell.length_b   1.000
_cell.length_c   1.000
_cell.angle_alpha   90.00
_cell.angle_beta   90.00
_cell.angle_gamma   90.00
#
_symmetry.space_group_name_H-M   'P 1'
#
loop_
_entity.id
_entity.type
_entity.pdbx_description
1 polymer ?
#
loop_
_entity_poly.entity_id
_entity_poly.type
_entity_poly.pdbx_seq_one_letter_code
_entity_poly.pdbx_strand_id
1 'polypeptide(L)' 'MIDVPDALAVSLAKYSGEAGRAFAAGLPALAAGFLERWELRPDGPPMHGWAALVLPVVRRDGG' A
#
# COMPACT_ATOMS: atom_id res chain seq x y z
N MET A 1 -5.03 -8.24 -5.56
CA MET A 1 -5.02 -6.87 -6.11
C MET A 1 -4.95 -5.95 -4.92
N ILE A 2 -3.88 -5.16 -4.77
CA ILE A 2 -3.76 -4.18 -3.69
C ILE A 2 -4.48 -2.92 -4.15
N ASP A 3 -5.56 -2.57 -3.48
CA ASP A 3 -6.30 -1.35 -3.77
C ASP A 3 -5.58 -0.17 -3.09
N VAL A 4 -5.19 0.84 -3.86
CA VAL A 4 -4.58 2.05 -3.30
C VAL A 4 -5.70 3.08 -3.18
N PRO A 5 -6.03 3.56 -1.96
CA PRO A 5 -7.09 4.52 -1.79
C PRO A 5 -6.84 5.80 -2.61
N ASP A 6 -7.80 6.21 -3.42
CA ASP A 6 -7.70 7.44 -4.24
C ASP A 6 -7.35 8.68 -3.41
N ALA A 7 -7.88 8.76 -2.18
CA ALA A 7 -7.60 9.85 -1.25
C ALA A 7 -6.10 9.93 -0.86
N LEU A 8 -5.41 8.80 -0.76
CA LEU A 8 -3.97 8.75 -0.52
C LEU A 8 -3.20 9.22 -1.75
N ALA A 9 -3.58 8.74 -2.94
CA ALA A 9 -2.94 9.15 -4.20
C ALA A 9 -3.07 10.65 -4.44
N VAL A 10 -4.26 11.22 -4.18
CA VAL A 10 -4.52 12.67 -4.25
C VAL A 10 -3.68 13.43 -3.22
N SER A 11 -3.59 12.93 -1.98
CA SER A 11 -2.78 13.59 -0.94
C SER A 11 -1.29 13.57 -1.27
N LEU A 12 -0.76 12.44 -1.71
CA LEU A 12 0.64 12.32 -2.15
C LEU A 12 0.93 13.22 -3.34
N ALA A 13 0.03 13.29 -4.33
CA ALA A 13 0.16 14.19 -5.47
C ALA A 13 0.12 15.67 -5.04
N LYS A 14 -0.72 16.01 -4.07
CA LYS A 14 -0.90 17.38 -3.57
C LYS A 14 0.30 17.87 -2.75
N TYR A 15 0.88 17.02 -1.91
CA TYR A 15 1.95 17.41 -0.99
C TYR A 15 3.36 17.08 -1.50
N SER A 16 3.51 16.06 -2.34
CA SER A 16 4.81 15.59 -2.86
C SER A 16 4.92 15.67 -4.39
N GLY A 17 3.93 16.25 -5.07
CA GLY A 17 3.99 16.54 -6.50
C GLY A 17 4.16 15.28 -7.37
N GLU A 18 5.11 15.32 -8.29
CA GLU A 18 5.40 14.21 -9.20
C GLU A 18 5.96 12.98 -8.47
N ALA A 19 6.80 13.19 -7.46
CA ALA A 19 7.34 12.09 -6.64
C ALA A 19 6.22 11.35 -5.89
N GLY A 20 5.22 12.09 -5.39
CA GLY A 20 4.04 11.50 -4.75
C GLY A 20 3.18 10.67 -5.71
N ARG A 21 3.01 11.14 -6.95
CA ARG A 21 2.31 10.38 -8.00
C ARG A 21 3.06 9.10 -8.40
N ALA A 22 4.37 9.20 -8.59
CA ALA A 22 5.21 8.04 -8.90
C ALA A 22 5.20 7.02 -7.75
N PHE A 23 5.23 7.48 -6.50
CA PHE A 23 5.11 6.61 -5.34
C PHE A 23 3.74 5.93 -5.27
N ALA A 24 2.64 6.68 -5.47
CA ALA A 24 1.29 6.12 -5.47
C ALA A 24 1.10 5.05 -6.56
N ALA A 25 1.66 5.24 -7.75
CA ALA A 25 1.63 4.25 -8.83
C ALA A 25 2.49 3.00 -8.54
N GLY A 26 3.57 3.15 -7.77
CA GLY A 26 4.46 2.05 -7.38
C GLY A 26 4.00 1.27 -6.15
N LEU A 27 3.12 1.83 -5.32
CA LEU A 27 2.62 1.21 -4.08
C LEU A 27 2.06 -0.21 -4.26
N PRO A 28 1.24 -0.53 -5.29
CA PRO A 28 0.72 -1.87 -5.47
C PRO A 28 1.81 -2.91 -5.68
N ALA A 29 2.84 -2.57 -6.47
CA ALA A 29 3.97 -3.46 -6.75
C ALA A 29 4.87 -3.62 -5.52
N LEU A 30 5.13 -2.54 -4.79
CA LEU A 30 5.88 -2.58 -3.52
C LEU A 30 5.16 -3.47 -2.50
N ALA A 31 3.86 -3.27 -2.32
CA ALA A 31 3.04 -4.06 -1.40
C ALA A 31 3.03 -5.55 -1.80
N ALA A 32 2.86 -5.87 -3.09
CA ALA A 32 2.94 -7.25 -3.57
C ALA A 32 4.31 -7.89 -3.29
N GLY A 33 5.41 -7.15 -3.51
CA GLY A 33 6.76 -7.63 -3.22
C GLY A 33 7.02 -7.89 -1.73
N PHE A 34 6.50 -7.03 -0.84
CA PHE A 34 6.59 -7.27 0.60
C PHE A 34 5.75 -8.47 1.04
N LEU A 35 4.54 -8.61 0.51
CA LEU A 35 3.66 -9.74 0.82
C LEU A 35 4.28 -11.07 0.41
N GLU A 36 4.88 -11.13 -0.79
CA GLU A 36 5.55 -12.34 -1.26
C GLU A 36 6.79 -12.65 -0.43
N ARG A 37 7.66 -11.65 -0.20
CA ARG A 37 8.91 -11.82 0.55
C ARG A 37 8.67 -12.31 1.99
N TRP A 38 7.60 -11.84 2.62
CA TRP A 38 7.30 -12.15 4.02
C TRP A 38 6.23 -13.23 4.19
N GLU A 39 5.80 -13.85 3.09
CA GLU A 39 4.76 -14.89 3.08
C GLU A 39 3.48 -14.43 3.79
N LEU A 40 3.05 -13.23 3.45
CA LEU A 40 1.88 -12.56 4.03
C LEU A 40 0.70 -12.59 3.06
N ARG A 41 -0.51 -12.59 3.61
CA ARG A 41 -1.75 -12.44 2.85
C ARG A 41 -2.51 -11.21 3.35
N PRO A 42 -3.08 -10.38 2.46
CA PRO A 42 -3.96 -9.29 2.87
C PRO A 42 -5.15 -9.83 3.66
N ASP A 43 -5.43 -9.21 4.80
CA ASP A 43 -6.51 -9.58 5.71
C ASP A 43 -7.44 -8.38 5.97
N GLY A 44 -8.11 -7.93 4.92
CA GLY A 44 -9.07 -6.83 4.97
C GLY A 44 -8.69 -5.63 4.11
N PRO A 45 -9.49 -4.54 4.19
CA PRO A 45 -9.31 -3.38 3.34
C PRO A 45 -8.06 -2.57 3.72
N PRO A 46 -7.33 -2.04 2.73
CA PRO A 46 -6.21 -1.14 2.98
C PRO A 46 -6.67 0.14 3.67
N MET A 47 -5.92 0.54 4.68
CA MET A 47 -6.09 1.80 5.39
C MET A 47 -5.04 2.79 4.91
N HIS A 48 -5.34 4.09 4.99
CA HIS A 48 -4.35 5.12 4.68
C HIS A 48 -4.32 6.19 5.76
N GLY A 49 -3.10 6.63 6.07
CA GLY A 49 -2.88 7.89 6.77
C GLY A 49 -2.82 9.05 5.77
N TRP A 50 -2.23 10.16 6.21
CA TRP A 50 -2.02 11.33 5.36
C TRP A 50 -0.94 11.11 4.28
N ALA A 51 0.07 10.28 4.59
CA ALA A 51 1.23 10.06 3.73
C ALA A 51 1.67 8.58 3.66
N ALA A 52 0.88 7.66 4.22
CA ALA A 52 1.25 6.25 4.31
C ALA A 52 0.06 5.35 3.98
N LEU A 53 0.35 4.21 3.35
CA LEU A 53 -0.57 3.09 3.16
C LEU A 53 -0.30 2.05 4.25
N VAL A 54 -1.35 1.56 4.89
CA VAL A 54 -1.32 0.49 5.88
C VAL A 54 -2.15 -0.66 5.35
N LEU A 55 -1.54 -1.83 5.24
CA LEU A 55 -2.22 -3.03 4.78
C LEU A 55 -2.35 -4.02 5.95
N PRO A 56 -3.57 -4.40 6.36
CA PRO A 56 -3.73 -5.49 7.31
C PRO A 56 -3.31 -6.80 6.63
N VAL A 57 -2.52 -7.61 7.33
CA VAL A 57 -1.92 -8.83 6.78
C VAL A 57 -1.86 -9.92 7.83
N VAL A 58 -2.04 -11.15 7.38
CA VAL A 58 -1.80 -12.37 8.17
C VAL A 58 -0.63 -13.13 7.56
N ARG A 59 0.16 -13.82 8.40
CA ARG A 59 1.10 -14.81 7.87
C ARG A 59 0.32 -15.93 7.19
N ARG A 60 0.87 -16.42 6.09
CA ARG A 60 0.31 -17.56 5.37
C ARG A 60 0.26 -18.81 6.25
N ASP A 61 1.19 -18.90 7.20
CA ASP A 61 1.28 -19.98 8.16
C ASP A 61 1.23 -19.38 9.58
N GLY A 62 0.15 -19.67 10.30
CA GLY A 62 -0.02 -19.27 11.69
C GLY A 62 0.90 -20.09 12.58
N GLY A 63 2.01 -19.48 13.00
CA GLY A 63 2.81 -19.96 14.13
C GLY A 63 2.37 -19.29 15.41
#